data_AF-A0A9X8DWZ9-F1
#
_entry.id   AF-A0A9X8DWZ9-F1
#
_cell.length_a   1.000
_cell.length_b   1.000
_cell.length_c   1.000
_cell.angle_alpha   90.00
_cell.angle_beta   90.00
_cell.angle_gamma   90.00
#
_symmetry.space_group_name_H-M   'P 1'
#
loop_
_entity.id
_entity.type
_entity.pdbx_description
1 polymer ?
#
loop_
_entity_poly.entity_id
_entity_poly.type
_entity_poly.pdbx_seq_one_letter_code
_entity_poly.pdbx_strand_id
1 'polypeptide(L)'
;MAYESSSPTYAFPGWTLLYVVVMALSLAASFTAALALHKYSKLVSSCICYAMLHFFTWKSIYSLFRITVLAVLMEQFNHKSSTWFILDRDHDIGGFRLVGHENADHLGDVGPPPFYVKMALFIGDISLLSGSFWMFVLVAELLRLVVCMV
;
A
#
# COMPACT_ATOMS: atom_id res chain seq x y z
N MET A 1 41.87 -22.21 12.79
CA MET A 1 40.59 -22.36 12.09
C MET A 1 39.48 -22.39 13.13
N ALA A 2 38.81 -21.26 13.31
CA ALA A 2 37.51 -21.17 13.93
C ALA A 2 36.86 -19.96 13.26
N TYR A 3 36.09 -20.20 12.19
CA TYR A 3 35.23 -19.15 11.65
C TYR A 3 34.06 -19.03 12.62
N GLU A 4 34.01 -17.92 13.37
CA GLU A 4 32.83 -17.51 14.10
C GLU A 4 31.66 -17.45 13.11
N SER A 5 30.74 -18.41 13.22
CA SER A 5 29.43 -18.30 12.58
C SER A 5 28.57 -17.36 13.44
N SER A 6 28.94 -16.08 13.49
CA SER A 6 28.05 -15.03 13.96
C SER A 6 26.97 -14.85 12.89
N SER A 7 25.96 -15.70 12.91
CA SER A 7 24.73 -15.52 12.14
C SER A 7 24.26 -14.07 12.40
N PRO A 8 24.21 -13.18 11.39
CA PRO A 8 23.69 -11.85 11.65
C PRO A 8 22.25 -12.03 12.08
N THR A 9 21.97 -11.77 13.37
CA THR A 9 20.61 -11.66 13.87
C THR A 9 20.02 -10.49 13.11
N TYR A 10 19.22 -10.80 12.10
CA TYR A 10 18.70 -9.81 11.19
C TYR A 10 17.90 -8.78 11.99
N ALA A 11 18.34 -7.53 11.90
CA ALA A 11 17.81 -6.43 12.68
C ALA A 11 16.38 -6.12 12.23
N PHE A 12 15.52 -5.74 13.17
CA PHE A 12 14.12 -5.39 12.91
C PHE A 12 13.98 -4.41 11.73
N PRO A 13 13.01 -4.61 10.82
CA PRO A 13 12.89 -3.85 9.58
C PRO A 13 12.38 -2.42 9.83
N GLY A 14 13.30 -1.52 10.18
CA GLY A 14 12.98 -0.13 10.54
C GLY A 14 12.28 0.65 9.41
N TRP A 15 12.63 0.36 8.15
CA TRP A 15 11.99 0.98 6.98
C TRP A 15 10.55 0.54 6.79
N THR A 16 10.26 -0.75 7.03
CA THR A 16 8.89 -1.28 7.01
C THR A 16 8.04 -0.63 8.09
N LEU A 17 8.57 -0.45 9.31
CA LEU A 17 7.86 0.25 10.37
C LEU A 17 7.61 1.72 10.03
N LEU A 18 8.62 2.43 9.53
CA LEU A 18 8.46 3.81 9.07
C LEU A 18 7.38 3.91 7.98
N TYR A 19 7.36 2.96 7.05
CA TYR A 19 6.38 2.93 5.99
C TYR A 19 4.95 2.72 6.52
N VAL A 20 4.76 1.82 7.49
CA VAL A 20 3.46 1.63 8.18
C VAL A 20 3.00 2.93 8.83
N VAL A 21 3.89 3.64 9.53
CA VAL A 21 3.56 4.91 10.19
C VAL A 21 3.12 5.96 9.17
N VAL A 22 3.89 6.13 8.08
CA VAL A 22 3.56 7.08 7.01
C VAL A 22 2.23 6.73 6.35
N MET A 23 1.97 5.43 6.14
CA MET A 23 0.71 4.97 5.55
C MET A 23 -0.48 5.18 6.50
N ALA A 24 -0.30 4.99 7.81
CA ALA A 24 -1.34 5.27 8.80
C ALA A 24 -1.69 6.76 8.85
N LEU A 25 -0.69 7.64 8.80
CA LEU A 25 -0.89 9.09 8.68
C LEU A 25 -1.61 9.43 7.38
N SER A 26 -1.20 8.82 6.25
CA SER A 26 -1.87 9.00 4.97
C SER A 26 -3.33 8.56 5.01
N LEU A 27 -3.64 7.46 5.71
CA LEU A 27 -5.00 6.94 5.86
C LEU A 27 -5.86 7.90 6.69
N ALA A 28 -5.34 8.38 7.82
CA ALA A 28 -6.05 9.34 8.66
C ALA A 28 -6.34 10.64 7.90
N ALA A 29 -5.34 11.15 7.16
CA ALA A 29 -5.49 12.35 6.33
C ALA A 29 -6.51 12.15 5.20
N SER A 30 -6.45 11.04 4.46
CA SER A 30 -7.38 10.80 3.35
C SER A 30 -8.80 10.52 3.84
N PHE A 31 -8.95 9.82 4.97
CA PHE A 31 -10.25 9.52 5.55
C PHE A 31 -10.93 10.79 6.09
N THR A 32 -10.19 11.63 6.82
CA THR A 32 -10.71 12.92 7.30
C THR A 32 -11.09 13.85 6.15
N ALA A 33 -10.28 13.89 5.08
CA ALA A 33 -10.60 14.63 3.86
C ALA A 33 -11.87 14.09 3.17
N ALA A 34 -12.01 12.77 3.03
CA ALA A 34 -13.21 12.15 2.45
C ALA A 34 -14.47 12.46 3.27
N LEU A 35 -14.39 12.41 4.61
CA LEU A 35 -15.51 12.75 5.49
C LEU A 35 -15.91 14.22 5.36
N ALA A 36 -14.93 15.13 5.34
CA ALA A 36 -15.17 16.55 5.14
C ALA A 36 -15.86 16.79 3.77
N LEU A 37 -15.30 16.24 2.70
CA LEU A 37 -15.85 16.37 1.35
C LEU A 37 -17.24 15.75 1.21
N HIS A 38 -17.51 14.61 1.85
CA HIS A 38 -18.84 14.01 1.84
C HIS A 38 -19.89 14.90 2.53
N LYS A 39 -19.50 15.66 3.56
CA LYS A 39 -20.38 16.64 4.19
C LYS A 39 -20.63 17.85 3.27
N TYR A 40 -19.59 18.33 2.58
CA TYR A 40 -19.69 19.50 1.69
C TYR A 40 -20.31 19.18 0.31
N SER A 41 -20.15 17.97 -0.21
CA SER A 41 -20.74 17.55 -1.49
C SER A 41 -22.27 17.50 -1.43
N LYS A 42 -22.85 17.30 -0.24
CA LYS A 42 -24.30 17.43 0.00
C LYS A 42 -24.80 18.87 -0.09
N LEU A 43 -23.91 19.86 0.08
CA LEU A 43 -24.24 21.29 0.05
C LEU A 43 -23.95 21.93 -1.31
N VAL A 44 -22.89 21.47 -1.99
CA VAL A 44 -22.47 21.99 -3.30
C VAL A 44 -22.26 20.81 -4.25
N SER A 45 -23.21 20.64 -5.18
CA SER A 45 -23.11 19.63 -6.24
C SER A 45 -22.15 20.12 -7.32
N SER A 46 -20.87 19.75 -7.19
CA SER A 46 -19.83 20.01 -8.20
C SER A 46 -19.14 18.72 -8.60
N CYS A 47 -18.92 18.53 -9.90
CA CYS A 47 -18.18 17.40 -10.47
C CYS A 47 -16.80 17.24 -9.81
N ILE A 48 -16.12 18.37 -9.57
CA ILE A 48 -14.80 18.44 -8.93
C ILE A 48 -14.87 17.89 -7.48
N CYS A 49 -15.90 18.26 -6.71
CA CYS A 49 -16.08 17.76 -5.35
C CYS A 49 -16.33 16.25 -5.31
N TYR A 50 -17.10 15.70 -6.26
CA TYR A 50 -17.30 14.25 -6.37
C TYR A 50 -16.03 13.51 -6.79
N ALA A 51 -15.28 14.04 -7.76
CA ALA A 51 -14.01 13.46 -8.18
C ALA A 51 -12.99 13.42 -7.03
N MET A 52 -12.88 14.50 -6.25
CA MET A 52 -12.05 14.54 -5.04
C MET A 52 -12.52 13.54 -3.99
N LEU A 53 -13.83 13.45 -3.74
CA LEU A 53 -14.39 12.50 -2.77
C LEU A 53 -14.03 11.05 -3.15
N HIS A 54 -14.23 10.67 -4.41
CA HIS A 54 -13.87 9.33 -4.88
C HIS A 54 -12.36 9.10 -4.81
N PHE A 55 -11.53 10.07 -5.20
CA PHE A 55 -10.07 9.98 -5.05
C PHE A 55 -9.67 9.68 -3.60
N PHE A 56 -10.15 10.46 -2.62
CA PHE A 56 -9.80 10.25 -1.21
C PHE A 56 -10.35 8.94 -0.64
N THR A 57 -11.52 8.49 -1.13
CA THR A 57 -12.09 7.20 -0.76
C THR A 57 -11.18 6.06 -1.22
N TRP A 58 -10.80 6.03 -2.50
CA TRP A 58 -9.90 5.00 -3.04
C TRP A 58 -8.50 5.07 -2.43
N LYS A 59 -7.98 6.27 -2.15
CA LYS A 59 -6.71 6.45 -1.43
C LYS A 59 -6.77 5.88 -0.01
N SER A 60 -7.90 6.01 0.67
CA SER A 60 -8.11 5.43 2.00
C SER A 60 -8.16 3.90 1.93
N ILE A 61 -8.89 3.33 0.98
CA ILE A 61 -8.93 1.87 0.76
C ILE A 61 -7.52 1.34 0.46
N TYR A 62 -6.79 1.95 -0.47
CA TYR A 62 -5.40 1.59 -0.78
C TYR A 62 -4.52 1.59 0.47
N SER A 63 -4.59 2.67 1.26
CA SER A 63 -3.73 2.82 2.44
C SER A 63 -4.06 1.78 3.52
N LEU A 64 -5.35 1.47 3.72
CA LEU A 64 -5.80 0.42 4.63
C LEU A 64 -5.25 -0.95 4.23
N PHE A 65 -5.46 -1.38 2.99
CA PHE A 65 -5.00 -2.69 2.52
C PHE A 65 -3.48 -2.81 2.54
N ARG A 66 -2.75 -1.74 2.23
CA ARG A 66 -1.29 -1.71 2.35
C ARG A 66 -0.82 -1.85 3.80
N ILE A 67 -1.44 -1.15 4.75
CA ILE A 67 -1.13 -1.31 6.18
C ILE A 67 -1.41 -2.74 6.64
N THR A 68 -2.54 -3.32 6.26
CA THR A 68 -2.90 -4.70 6.63
C THR A 68 -1.85 -5.69 6.16
N VAL A 69 -1.41 -5.60 4.89
CA VAL A 69 -0.40 -6.52 4.39
C VAL A 69 0.93 -6.30 5.10
N LEU A 70 1.36 -5.06 5.32
CA LEU A 70 2.60 -4.77 6.07
C LEU A 70 2.53 -5.31 7.51
N ALA A 71 1.39 -5.18 8.18
CA ALA A 71 1.18 -5.70 9.53
C ALA A 71 1.31 -7.23 9.58
N VAL A 72 0.70 -7.93 8.63
CA VAL A 72 0.84 -9.40 8.50
C VAL A 72 2.32 -9.77 8.29
N LEU A 73 3.05 -9.04 7.44
CA LEU A 73 4.47 -9.31 7.21
C LEU A 73 5.33 -9.08 8.46
N MET A 74 5.06 -8.00 9.22
CA MET A 74 5.76 -7.73 10.49
C MET A 74 5.46 -8.80 11.54
N GLU A 75 4.23 -9.30 11.61
CA GLU A 75 3.85 -10.41 12.49
C GLU A 75 4.60 -11.69 12.12
N GLN A 76 4.65 -12.03 10.83
CA GLN A 76 5.37 -13.21 10.33
C GLN A 76 6.88 -13.10 10.58
N PHE A 77 7.44 -11.89 10.43
CA PHE A 77 8.83 -11.62 10.75
C PHE A 77 9.14 -11.83 12.24
N ASN A 78 8.30 -11.29 13.13
CA ASN A 78 8.50 -11.40 14.57
C ASN A 78 8.42 -12.85 15.08
N HIS A 79 7.52 -13.65 14.50
CA HIS A 79 7.36 -15.06 14.87
C HIS A 79 8.40 -16.00 14.22
N LYS A 80 9.23 -15.51 13.26
CA LYS A 80 10.20 -16.31 12.49
C LYS A 80 9.61 -17.58 11.86
N SER A 81 8.29 -17.60 11.64
CA SER A 81 7.52 -18.80 11.28
C SER A 81 7.09 -18.80 9.81
N SER A 82 7.52 -17.82 9.02
CA SER A 82 7.00 -17.70 7.65
C SER A 82 7.62 -18.74 6.74
N THR A 83 6.75 -19.55 6.14
CA THR A 83 7.11 -20.49 5.07
C THR A 83 7.00 -19.87 3.68
N TRP A 84 6.58 -18.61 3.57
CA TRP A 84 6.22 -17.96 2.31
C TRP A 84 6.77 -16.53 2.16
N PHE A 85 7.55 -16.07 3.13
CA PHE A 85 8.14 -14.74 3.16
C PHE A 85 9.53 -14.78 3.80
N ILE A 86 10.54 -14.31 3.07
CA ILE A 86 11.88 -14.08 3.59
C ILE A 86 12.09 -12.57 3.63
N LEU A 87 12.35 -12.05 4.82
CA LEU A 87 12.76 -10.67 5.00
C LEU A 87 14.29 -10.64 5.03
N ASP A 88 14.89 -10.21 3.91
CA ASP A 88 16.31 -9.89 3.84
C ASP A 88 16.51 -8.40 3.56
N ARG A 89 17.77 -7.95 3.62
CA ARG A 89 18.15 -6.54 3.49
C ARG A 89 17.80 -5.96 2.10
N ASP A 90 17.62 -6.81 1.09
CA ASP A 90 17.28 -6.41 -0.26
C ASP A 90 15.75 -6.33 -0.48
N HIS A 91 14.98 -7.06 0.31
CA HIS A 91 13.50 -7.08 0.27
C HIS A 91 12.83 -6.14 1.30
N ASP A 92 13.63 -5.49 2.14
CA ASP A 92 13.26 -4.66 3.31
C ASP A 92 12.44 -3.39 3.00
N ILE A 93 12.51 -2.88 1.77
CA ILE A 93 11.97 -1.56 1.38
C ILE A 93 10.86 -1.66 0.32
N GLY A 94 10.75 -2.79 -0.38
CA GLY A 94 9.88 -2.88 -1.55
C GLY A 94 9.57 -4.29 -2.04
N GLY A 95 9.85 -5.33 -1.24
CA GLY A 95 9.73 -6.75 -1.60
C GLY A 95 8.33 -7.24 -1.98
N PHE A 96 7.35 -6.36 -2.17
CA PHE A 96 6.08 -6.69 -2.82
C PHE A 96 6.24 -7.16 -4.27
N ARG A 97 7.39 -6.93 -4.90
CA ARG A 97 7.50 -7.11 -6.34
C ARG A 97 7.63 -8.56 -6.79
N LEU A 98 7.93 -9.52 -5.92
CA LEU A 98 8.03 -10.94 -6.30
C LEU A 98 7.47 -11.87 -5.23
N VAL A 99 6.28 -11.56 -4.73
CA VAL A 99 5.45 -12.60 -4.13
C VAL A 99 4.97 -13.51 -5.28
N GLY A 100 5.89 -14.34 -5.81
CA GLY A 100 5.64 -15.33 -6.86
C GLY A 100 6.41 -15.18 -8.18
N HIS A 101 7.67 -14.77 -8.22
CA HIS A 101 8.46 -14.84 -9.47
C HIS A 101 9.49 -15.97 -9.46
N GLU A 102 9.05 -17.09 -10.03
CA GLU A 102 9.62 -17.87 -11.15
C GLU A 102 11.13 -18.22 -11.22
N ASN A 103 12.00 -17.75 -10.33
CA ASN A 103 13.36 -18.27 -10.18
C ASN A 103 13.43 -19.16 -8.93
N ALA A 104 12.59 -20.20 -8.94
CA ALA A 104 12.51 -21.23 -7.91
C ALA A 104 13.70 -22.22 -7.91
N ASP A 105 14.75 -21.95 -8.69
CA ASP A 105 15.90 -22.86 -8.78
C ASP A 105 17.00 -22.55 -7.75
N HIS A 106 16.92 -21.43 -7.02
CA HIS A 106 17.97 -21.02 -6.06
C HIS A 106 17.47 -20.64 -4.65
N LEU A 107 16.17 -20.62 -4.38
CA LEU A 107 15.57 -20.43 -3.03
C LEU A 107 14.58 -21.56 -2.73
N GLY A 108 15.11 -22.76 -2.47
CA GLY A 108 14.36 -24.02 -2.43
C GLY A 108 13.35 -24.25 -1.29
N ASP A 109 12.81 -23.23 -0.61
CA ASP A 109 11.97 -23.45 0.58
C ASP A 109 10.80 -22.45 0.80
N VAL A 110 10.54 -21.52 -0.13
CA VAL A 110 9.47 -20.53 0.05
C VAL A 110 8.19 -20.98 -0.66
N GLY A 111 7.20 -21.42 0.11
CA GLY A 111 5.86 -21.75 -0.36
C GLY A 111 5.07 -20.52 -0.84
N PRO A 112 3.94 -20.71 -1.55
CA PRO A 112 3.11 -19.60 -2.00
C PRO A 112 2.51 -18.84 -0.81
N PRO A 113 2.32 -17.51 -0.90
CA PRO A 113 1.68 -16.75 0.17
C PRO A 113 0.22 -17.20 0.34
N PRO A 114 -0.36 -17.03 1.55
CA PRO A 114 -1.76 -17.29 1.80
C PRO A 114 -2.68 -16.48 0.87
N PHE A 115 -3.83 -17.06 0.53
CA PHE A 115 -4.81 -16.43 -0.36
C PHE A 115 -5.29 -15.06 0.13
N TYR A 116 -5.48 -14.88 1.44
CA TYR A 116 -5.91 -13.60 2.02
C TYR A 116 -4.87 -12.48 1.79
N VAL A 117 -3.57 -12.79 1.79
CA VAL A 117 -2.50 -11.83 1.48
C VAL A 117 -2.56 -11.44 0.02
N LYS A 118 -2.73 -12.42 -0.89
CA LYS A 118 -2.89 -12.16 -2.34
C LYS A 118 -4.10 -11.28 -2.62
N MET A 119 -5.23 -11.56 -1.97
CA MET A 119 -6.45 -10.75 -2.12
C MET A 119 -6.27 -9.33 -1.59
N ALA A 120 -5.66 -9.17 -0.42
CA ALA A 120 -5.38 -7.85 0.14
C ALA A 120 -4.46 -7.02 -0.77
N LEU A 121 -3.44 -7.64 -1.36
CA LEU A 121 -2.58 -7.01 -2.36
C LEU A 121 -3.35 -6.61 -3.61
N PHE A 122 -4.14 -7.53 -4.16
CA PHE A 122 -4.94 -7.27 -5.35
C PHE A 122 -5.90 -6.10 -5.15
N ILE A 123 -6.63 -6.08 -4.03
CA ILE A 123 -7.54 -4.97 -3.70
C ILE A 123 -6.76 -3.66 -3.54
N GLY A 124 -5.59 -3.70 -2.90
CA GLY A 124 -4.69 -2.55 -2.81
C GLY A 124 -4.32 -2.01 -4.18
N ASP A 125 -3.84 -2.85 -5.09
CA ASP A 125 -3.38 -2.43 -6.41
C ASP A 125 -4.53 -1.91 -7.29
N ILE A 126 -5.71 -2.54 -7.26
CA ILE A 126 -6.91 -2.02 -7.92
C ILE A 126 -7.33 -0.67 -7.33
N SER A 127 -7.24 -0.50 -6.01
CA SER A 127 -7.56 0.77 -5.35
C SER A 127 -6.59 1.88 -5.74
N LEU A 128 -5.31 1.55 -5.95
CA LEU A 128 -4.30 2.49 -6.43
C LEU A 128 -4.58 2.94 -7.87
N LEU A 129 -4.93 1.99 -8.75
CA LEU A 129 -5.32 2.29 -10.14
C LEU A 129 -6.59 3.15 -10.19
N SER A 130 -7.59 2.81 -9.38
CA SER A 130 -8.83 3.58 -9.29
C SER A 130 -8.58 5.00 -8.74
N GLY A 131 -7.75 5.13 -7.71
CA GLY A 131 -7.31 6.44 -7.21
C GLY A 131 -6.63 7.28 -8.29
N SER A 132 -5.72 6.69 -9.07
CA SER A 132 -5.05 7.35 -10.19
C SER A 132 -6.04 7.80 -11.27
N PHE A 133 -7.05 6.98 -11.58
CA PHE A 133 -8.11 7.34 -12.50
C PHE A 133 -8.91 8.57 -12.04
N TRP A 134 -9.34 8.60 -10.78
CA TRP A 134 -10.06 9.76 -10.24
C TRP A 134 -9.20 11.03 -10.16
N MET A 135 -7.89 10.88 -9.92
CA MET A 135 -6.95 12.00 -10.02
C MET A 135 -6.88 12.55 -11.45
N PHE A 136 -6.89 11.67 -12.46
CA PHE A 136 -6.94 12.09 -13.86
C PHE A 136 -8.24 12.83 -14.19
N VAL A 137 -9.40 12.31 -13.75
CA VAL A 137 -10.70 12.98 -13.92
C VAL A 137 -10.68 14.37 -13.27
N LEU A 138 -10.13 14.49 -12.06
CA LEU A 138 -9.99 15.76 -11.36
C LEU A 138 -9.15 16.76 -12.18
N VAL A 139 -8.00 16.34 -12.71
CA VAL A 139 -7.16 17.20 -13.57
C VAL A 139 -7.90 17.64 -14.82
N ALA A 140 -8.62 16.72 -15.48
CA ALA A 140 -9.40 17.04 -16.68
C ALA A 140 -10.51 18.07 -16.40
N GLU A 141 -11.23 17.93 -15.30
CA GLU A 141 -12.29 18.87 -14.89
C GLU A 141 -11.72 20.24 -14.50
N LEU A 142 -10.56 20.29 -13.84
CA LEU A 142 -9.87 21.54 -13.55
C LEU A 142 -9.41 22.26 -14.82
N LEU A 143 -8.85 21.52 -15.80
CA LEU A 143 -8.46 22.10 -17.09
C LEU A 143 -9.66 22.63 -17.87
N ARG A 144 -10.78 21.91 -17.88
CA ARG A 144 -12.04 22.38 -18.50
C ARG A 144 -12.52 23.69 -17.87
N LEU A 145 -12.45 23.79 -16.55
CA LEU A 145 -12.89 24.99 -15.83
C LEU A 145 -12.00 26.19 -16.16
N VAL A 146 -10.69 26.00 -16.28
CA VAL A 146 -9.75 27.06 -16.69
C VAL A 146 -9.99 27.50 -18.14
N VAL A 147 -10.16 26.56 -19.06
CA VAL A 147 -10.36 26.88 -20.50
C VAL A 147 -11.72 27.55 -20.74
N CYS A 148 -12.78 27.16 -20.03
CA CYS A 148 -14.10 27.78 -20.18
C CYS A 148 -14.24 29.14 -19.47
N MET A 149 -13.32 29.51 -18.58
CA MET A 149 -13.29 30.82 -17.91
C MET A 149 -12.49 31.89 -18.67
N VAL A 150 -11.73 31.50 -19.71
CA VAL A 150 -10.98 32.40 -20.61
C VAL A 150 -11.80 32.64 -21.88
#